data_AF-A0AB74VHT5-F1
#
_entry.id   AF-A0AB74VHT5-F1
#
_cell.length_a   1.000
_cell.length_b   1.000
_cell.length_c   1.000
_cell.angle_alpha   90.00
_cell.angle_beta   90.00
_cell.angle_gamma   90.00
#
_symmetry.space_group_name_H-M   'P 1'
#
loop_
_entity.id
_entity.type
_entity.pdbx_description
1 polymer ?
#
loop_
_entity_poly.entity_id
_entity_poly.type
_entity_poly.pdbx_seq_one_letter_code
_entity_poly.pdbx_strand_id
1 'polypeptide(L)' 'MVGVLRSTYDRKTGKCLSREIIEVLDMTDKEFYAPIVEIEAKCIMEKLAKERKEKNVQN' A
#
# COMPACT_ATOMS: atom_id res chain seq x y z
N MET A 1 -11.85 -3.24 11.53
CA MET A 1 -10.96 -3.05 12.69
C MET A 1 -9.57 -3.44 12.25
N VAL A 2 -8.64 -2.48 12.24
CA VAL A 2 -7.27 -2.69 11.76
C VAL A 2 -6.33 -2.55 12.95
N GLY A 3 -5.29 -3.39 13.03
CA GLY A 3 -4.34 -3.38 14.13
C GLY A 3 -2.93 -3.00 13.69
N VAL A 4 -2.22 -2.23 14.52
CA VAL A 4 -0.79 -2.01 14.34
C VAL A 4 -0.06 -3.23 14.90
N LEU A 5 0.60 -3.97 14.02
CA LEU A 5 1.37 -5.16 14.38
C LEU A 5 2.82 -4.77 14.71
N ARG A 6 3.26 -5.06 15.94
CA ARG A 6 4.68 -5.05 16.29
C ARG A 6 5.24 -6.45 16.10
N SER A 7 6.31 -6.55 15.32
CA SER A 7 7.07 -7.79 15.15
C SER A 7 8.50 -7.57 15.63
N THR A 8 8.96 -8.42 16.55
CA THR A 8 10.36 -8.44 17.00
C THR A 8 11.09 -9.56 16.29
N TYR A 9 12.26 -9.25 15.75
CA TYR A 9 13.09 -10.22 15.03
C TYR A 9 14.48 -10.31 15.68
N ASP A 10 15.05 -11.51 15.68
CA ASP A 10 16.47 -11.70 15.93
C ASP A 10 17.25 -11.14 14.75
N ARG A 11 18.07 -10.12 15.02
CA ARG A 11 18.87 -9.44 14.00
C ARG A 11 19.90 -10.34 13.31
N LYS A 12 20.41 -11.38 13.98
CA LYS A 12 21.44 -12.28 13.44
C LYS A 12 20.85 -13.34 12.52
N THR A 13 19.74 -13.94 12.93
CA THR A 13 19.12 -15.08 12.22
C THR A 13 17.93 -14.69 11.36
N GLY A 14 17.39 -13.48 11.53
CA GLY A 14 16.15 -13.03 10.91
C GLY A 14 14.89 -13.71 11.48
N LYS A 15 15.03 -14.58 12.49
CA LYS A 15 13.90 -15.31 13.07
C LYS A 15 12.98 -14.34 13.81
N CYS A 16 11.67 -14.51 13.60
CA CYS A 16 10.66 -13.79 14.37
C CYS A 16 10.62 -14.32 15.80
N LEU A 17 10.85 -13.45 16.78
CA LEU A 17 10.85 -13.77 18.20
C LEU A 17 9.46 -13.57 18.81
N SER A 18 8.76 -12.50 18.42
CA SER A 18 7.42 -12.21 18.90
C SER A 18 6.61 -11.39 17.91
N ARG A 19 5.28 -11.52 18.01
CA ARG A 19 4.30 -10.70 17.30
C ARG A 19 3.18 -10.35 18.26
N GLU A 20 2.84 -9.07 18.31
CA GLU A 20 1.75 -8.58 19.16
C GLU A 20 1.04 -7.40 18.48
N ILE A 21 -0.27 -7.32 18.66
CA ILE A 21 -1.04 -6.14 18.27
C ILE A 21 -0.86 -5.12 19.39
N ILE A 22 -0.24 -3.98 19.07
CA ILE A 22 0.05 -2.93 20.07
C ILE A 22 -1.02 -1.84 20.09
N GLU A 23 -1.83 -1.77 19.04
CA GLU A 23 -2.89 -0.79 18.92
C GLU A 23 -3.99 -1.35 18.01
N VAL A 24 -5.23 -1.12 18.40
CA VAL A 24 -6.41 -1.47 17.62
C VAL A 24 -7.07 -0.17 17.19
N LEU A 25 -7.09 0.08 15.89
CA LEU A 25 -7.73 1.23 15.28
C LEU A 25 -9.17 0.86 14.93
N ASP A 26 -10.11 1.66 15.42
CA ASP A 26 -11.52 1.60 15.00
C ASP A 26 -11.67 2.23 13.61
N MET A 27 -11.19 1.49 12.62
CA MET A 27 -11.28 1.83 11.21
C MET A 27 -11.63 0.57 10.41
N THR A 28 -12.30 0.79 9.28
CA THR A 28 -12.59 -0.24 8.30
C THR A 28 -11.40 -0.46 7.37
N ASP A 29 -11.32 -1.64 6.75
CA ASP A 29 -10.28 -1.95 5.76
C ASP A 29 -10.33 -0.97 4.59
N LYS A 30 -11.55 -0.54 4.21
CA LYS A 30 -11.75 0.46 3.14
C LYS A 30 -11.03 1.77 3.46
N GLU A 31 -11.18 2.27 4.68
CA GLU A 31 -10.52 3.52 5.12
C GLU A 31 -8.99 3.34 5.17
N PHE A 32 -8.53 2.17 5.59
CA PHE A 32 -7.10 1.86 5.64
C PHE A 32 -6.45 1.81 4.25
N TYR A 33 -7.12 1.19 3.27
CA TYR A 33 -6.58 1.04 1.92
C TYR A 33 -6.83 2.25 1.01
N ALA A 34 -7.76 3.15 1.36
CA ALA A 34 -8.13 4.28 0.51
C ALA A 34 -6.94 5.13 0.01
N PRO A 35 -5.97 5.52 0.86
CA PRO A 35 -4.83 6.33 0.40
C PRO A 35 -3.94 5.60 -0.62
N ILE A 36 -3.75 4.29 -0.43
CA ILE A 36 -2.95 3.45 -1.34
C ILE A 36 -3.66 3.35 -2.69
N VAL A 37 -4.96 3.08 -2.66
CA VAL A 37 -5.78 2.97 -3.87
C VAL A 37 -5.77 4.28 -4.66
N GLU A 38 -5.86 5.43 -3.99
CA GLU A 38 -5.84 6.75 -4.64
C GLU A 38 -4.51 7.01 -5.37
N ILE A 39 -3.38 6.71 -4.73
CA ILE A 39 -2.04 6.87 -5.31
C ILE A 39 -1.89 5.96 -6.54
N GLU A 40 -2.21 4.68 -6.40
CA GLU A 40 -2.09 3.71 -7.50
C GLU A 40 -3.02 4.06 -8.67
N ALA A 41 -4.27 4.46 -8.38
CA ALA A 41 -5.21 4.90 -9.41
C ALA A 41 -4.68 6.11 -10.18
N LYS A 42 -4.11 7.10 -9.49
CA LYS A 42 -3.49 8.26 -10.12
C LYS A 42 -2.33 7.86 -11.03
N CYS A 43 -1.42 7.03 -10.55
CA CYS A 43 -0.29 6.53 -11.34
C CYS A 43 -0.74 5.76 -12.60
N ILE A 44 -1.77 4.93 -12.49
CA ILE A 44 -2.35 4.20 -13.63
C ILE A 44 -2.94 5.19 -14.65
N MET A 45 -3.73 6.16 -14.18
CA MET A 45 -4.37 7.15 -15.06
C MET A 45 -3.35 8.02 -15.79
N GLU A 46 -2.27 8.43 -15.12
CA GLU A 46 -1.16 9.18 -15.74
C GLU A 46 -0.44 8.36 -16.82
N LYS A 47 -0.16 7.07 -16.57
CA LYS A 47 0.42 6.16 -17.56
C LYS A 47 -0.50 6.01 -18.78
N LEU A 48 -1.78 5.74 -18.57
CA LEU A 48 -2.77 5.61 -19.64
C LEU A 48 -2.95 6.91 -20.44
N ALA A 49 -2.85 8.07 -19.79
CA ALA A 49 -2.89 9.36 -20.45
C ALA A 49 -1.66 9.59 -21.32
N LYS A 50 -0.47 9.21 -20.84
CA LYS A 50 0.79 9.28 -21.59
C LYS A 50 0.74 8.39 -22.84
N GLU A 51 0.34 7.13 -22.70
CA GLU A 51 0.23 6.19 -23.82
C GLU A 51 -0.75 6.67 -24.89
N ARG A 52 -1.87 7.28 -24.50
CA ARG A 52 -2.83 7.87 -25.45
C ARG A 52 -2.25 9.03 -26.25
N LYS A 53 -1.46 9.89 -25.61
CA LYS A 53 -0.79 11.00 -26.30
C LYS A 53 0.26 10.49 -27.30
N GLU A 54 1.07 9.51 -26.91
CA GLU A 54 2.09 8.94 -27.79
C GLU A 54 1.48 8.27 -29.03
N LYS A 55 0.34 7.57 -28.87
CA LYS A 55 -0.39 6.96 -30.00
C LYS A 55 -1.03 7.99 -30.94
N ASN A 56 -1.46 9.15 -30.42
CA ASN A 56 -2.06 10.21 -31.23
C ASN A 56 -1.03 11.06 -31.99
N VAL A 57 0.25 11.03 -31.62
CA VAL A 57 1.34 11.75 -32.32
C VAL A 57 1.90 10.93 -33.50
N GLN A 58 1.59 9.63 -33.55
CA GLN A 58 2.06 8.70 -34.59
C GLN A 58 1.06 8.48 -35.74
N ASN A 59 -0.14 9.04 -35.65
CA ASN A 59 -1.16 9.07 -36.72
C ASN A 59 -1.28 10.47 -37.31
#